data_AF-A0A0G3VS30-F1
#
_entry.id   AF-A0A0G3VS30-F1
#
_cell.length_a   1.000
_cell.length_b   1.000
_cell.length_c   1.000
_cell.angle_alpha   90.00
_cell.angle_beta   90.00
_cell.angle_gamma   90.00
#
_symmetry.space_group_name_H-M   'P 1'
#
loop_
_entity.id
_entity.type
_entity.pdbx_description
1 polymer ?
#
loop_
_entity_poly.entity_id
_entity_poly.type
_entity_poly.pdbx_seq_one_letter_code
_entity_poly.pdbx_strand_id
1 'polypeptide(L)'
;AFVIASLGAAWSSTAPAFVAFRLLQAVGASAMLVATFATVRDVYANRPEGVVIYGLFSSMLAFVPALGPIAGALIGEFLGWQAIFITLAILAMLALLNAGFRWHETRPLDQVKTRRSVLPIFA
;
A
#
# COMPACT_ATOMS: atom_id res chain seq x y z
N ALA A 1 -10.80 0.10 -2.09
CA ALA A 1 -10.48 0.10 -3.54
C ALA A 1 -9.72 -1.14 -3.97
N PHE A 2 -8.50 -1.39 -3.45
CA PHE A 2 -7.66 -2.52 -3.87
C PHE A 2 -8.35 -3.89 -3.75
N VAL A 3 -8.92 -4.24 -2.59
CA VAL A 3 -9.64 -5.52 -2.37
C VAL A 3 -10.76 -5.73 -3.39
N ILE A 4 -11.61 -4.71 -3.59
CA ILE A 4 -12.72 -4.74 -4.54
C ILE A 4 -12.20 -4.92 -5.97
N ALA A 5 -11.14 -4.20 -6.34
CA ALA A 5 -10.52 -4.29 -7.66
C ALA A 5 -9.91 -5.68 -7.92
N SER A 6 -9.23 -6.26 -6.92
CA SER A 6 -8.66 -7.61 -7.01
C SER A 6 -9.74 -8.68 -7.18
N LEU A 7 -10.83 -8.59 -6.43
CA LEU A 7 -11.97 -9.50 -6.60
C LEU A 7 -12.63 -9.33 -7.99
N GLY A 8 -12.82 -8.08 -8.44
CA GLY A 8 -13.36 -7.78 -9.77
C GLY A 8 -12.47 -8.31 -10.91
N ALA A 9 -11.14 -8.22 -10.76
CA ALA A 9 -10.18 -8.77 -11.71
C ALA A 9 -10.19 -10.31 -11.74
N ALA A 10 -10.43 -10.97 -10.61
CA ALA A 10 -10.54 -12.43 -10.54
C ALA A 10 -11.79 -12.97 -11.28
N TRP A 11 -12.89 -12.22 -11.25
CA TRP A 11 -14.15 -12.59 -11.93
C TRP A 11 -14.33 -11.98 -13.32
N SER A 12 -13.41 -11.15 -13.79
CA SER A 12 -13.56 -10.49 -15.09
C SER A 12 -13.49 -11.51 -16.23
N SER A 13 -14.51 -11.50 -17.09
CA SER A 13 -14.59 -12.38 -18.27
C SER A 13 -14.16 -11.69 -19.57
N THR A 14 -13.87 -10.39 -19.53
CA THR A 14 -13.48 -9.60 -20.72
C THR A 14 -12.19 -8.80 -20.45
N ALA A 15 -11.35 -8.69 -21.48
CA ALA A 15 -10.06 -8.00 -21.38
C ALA A 15 -10.19 -6.51 -20.98
N PRO A 16 -11.14 -5.71 -21.52
CA PRO A 16 -11.30 -4.31 -21.11
C PRO A 16 -11.69 -4.17 -19.64
N ALA A 17 -12.58 -5.03 -19.13
CA ALA A 17 -12.98 -5.01 -17.73
C ALA A 17 -11.80 -5.38 -16.81
N PHE A 18 -11.01 -6.39 -17.19
CA PHE A 18 -9.80 -6.76 -16.46
C PHE A 18 -8.81 -5.59 -16.34
N VAL A 19 -8.55 -4.87 -17.44
CA VAL A 19 -7.66 -3.71 -17.44
C VAL A 19 -8.21 -2.58 -16.56
N ALA A 20 -9.52 -2.31 -16.63
CA ALA A 20 -10.15 -1.31 -15.78
C ALA A 20 -9.97 -1.62 -14.29
N PHE A 21 -10.13 -2.87 -13.88
CA PHE A 21 -9.85 -3.29 -12.51
C PHE A 21 -8.37 -3.17 -12.14
N ARG A 22 -7.45 -3.45 -13.07
CA ARG A 22 -6.00 -3.28 -12.85
C ARG A 22 -5.64 -1.80 -12.61
N LEU A 23 -6.27 -0.88 -13.33
CA LEU A 23 -6.10 0.56 -13.10
C LEU A 23 -6.60 0.96 -11.71
N LEU A 24 -7.79 0.49 -11.32
CA LEU A 24 -8.32 0.75 -9.97
C LEU A 24 -7.43 0.15 -8.88
N GLN A 25 -6.87 -1.04 -9.13
CA GLN A 25 -5.92 -1.69 -8.23
C GLN A 25 -4.64 -0.87 -8.09
N ALA A 26 -4.10 -0.32 -9.19
CA ALA A 26 -2.91 0.53 -9.17
C ALA A 26 -3.12 1.81 -8.36
N VAL A 27 -4.27 2.47 -8.51
CA VAL A 27 -4.64 3.65 -7.70
C VAL A 27 -4.72 3.30 -6.21
N GLY A 28 -5.32 2.16 -5.88
CA GLY A 28 -5.38 1.69 -4.49
C GLY A 28 -4.00 1.37 -3.91
N ALA A 29 -3.13 0.74 -4.70
CA ALA A 29 -1.78 0.36 -4.27
C ALA A 29 -0.87 1.57 -4.06
N SER A 30 -0.93 2.58 -4.94
CA SER A 30 -0.12 3.80 -4.80
C SER A 30 -0.53 4.59 -3.56
N ALA A 31 -1.83 4.75 -3.31
CA ALA A 31 -2.34 5.40 -2.11
C ALA A 31 -1.89 4.68 -0.83
N MET A 32 -1.96 3.34 -0.82
CA MET A 32 -1.52 2.51 0.32
C MET A 32 -0.02 2.69 0.61
N LEU A 33 0.82 2.65 -0.44
CA LEU A 33 2.27 2.77 -0.30
C LEU A 33 2.65 4.14 0.28
N VAL A 34 2.10 5.23 -0.28
CA VAL A 34 2.36 6.60 0.19
C VAL A 34 1.87 6.79 1.62
N ALA A 35 0.65 6.34 1.95
CA ALA A 35 0.11 6.43 3.30
C ALA A 35 0.95 5.66 4.33
N THR A 36 1.46 4.48 3.96
CA THR A 36 2.31 3.64 4.80
C THR A 36 3.61 4.37 5.16
N PHE A 37 4.30 4.94 4.17
CA PHE A 37 5.53 5.70 4.41
C PHE A 37 5.28 7.02 5.15
N ALA A 38 4.18 7.71 4.86
CA ALA A 38 3.80 8.94 5.56
C ALA A 38 3.53 8.66 7.04
N THR A 39 2.85 7.56 7.36
CA THR A 39 2.53 7.19 8.75
C THR A 39 3.79 6.85 9.55
N VAL A 40 4.70 6.06 8.97
CA VAL A 40 5.98 5.77 9.62
C VAL A 40 6.76 7.06 9.87
N ARG A 41 6.80 7.96 8.89
CA ARG A 41 7.41 9.28 9.07
C ARG A 41 6.76 10.04 10.23
N ASP A 42 5.45 10.15 10.24
CA ASP A 42 4.73 10.97 11.22
C ASP A 42 4.84 10.42 12.65
N VAL A 43 4.92 9.08 12.82
CA VAL A 43 5.07 8.42 14.12
C VAL A 43 6.52 8.40 14.63
N TYR A 44 7.50 8.29 13.72
CA TYR A 44 8.92 8.09 14.07
C TYR A 44 9.85 9.25 13.70
N ALA A 45 9.35 10.39 13.22
CA ALA A 45 10.17 11.52 12.76
C ALA A 45 11.24 11.99 13.75
N ASN A 46 10.93 11.98 15.05
CA ASN A 46 11.83 12.46 16.12
C ASN A 46 12.41 11.31 16.97
N ARG A 47 12.33 10.07 16.47
CA ARG A 47 12.71 8.87 17.20
C ARG A 47 13.92 8.20 16.55
N PRO A 48 15.00 7.87 17.29
CA PRO A 48 16.15 7.18 16.73
C PRO A 48 15.79 5.83 16.08
N GLU A 49 14.69 5.21 16.53
CA GLU A 49 14.13 3.98 15.98
C GLU A 49 13.63 4.13 14.52
N GLY A 50 13.36 5.37 14.06
CA GLY A 50 12.91 5.64 12.70
C GLY A 50 13.89 5.11 11.65
N VAL A 51 15.20 5.26 11.88
CA VAL A 51 16.24 4.79 10.95
C VAL A 51 16.19 3.28 10.77
N VAL A 52 15.99 2.53 11.87
CA VAL A 52 15.90 1.06 11.83
C VAL A 52 14.64 0.61 11.08
N ILE A 53 13.50 1.27 11.31
CA ILE A 53 12.24 0.94 10.64
C ILE A 53 12.31 1.24 9.13
N TYR A 54 12.88 2.38 8.74
CA TYR A 54 13.11 2.72 7.33
C TYR A 54 14.08 1.74 6.66
N GLY A 55 15.13 1.33 7.37
CA GLY A 55 16.05 0.29 6.92
C GLY A 55 15.31 -1.01 6.64
N LEU A 56 14.47 -1.47 7.57
CA LEU A 56 13.66 -2.68 7.41
C LEU A 56 12.71 -2.60 6.21
N PHE A 57 12.02 -1.46 6.02
CA PHE A 57 11.14 -1.26 4.87
C PHE A 57 11.90 -1.31 3.55
N SER A 58 13.06 -0.67 3.51
CA SER A 58 13.94 -0.68 2.33
C SER A 58 14.42 -2.10 2.00
N SER A 59 14.80 -2.88 3.02
CA SER A 59 15.16 -4.29 2.86
C SER A 59 14.00 -5.13 2.32
N MET A 60 12.78 -4.92 2.82
CA MET A 60 11.59 -5.59 2.29
C MET A 60 11.39 -5.24 0.82
N LEU A 61 11.43 -3.96 0.46
CA LEU A 61 11.27 -3.51 -0.93
C LEU A 61 12.34 -4.07 -1.87
N ALA A 62 13.56 -4.30 -1.39
CA ALA A 62 14.63 -4.92 -2.17
C ALA A 62 14.39 -6.41 -2.43
N PHE A 63 13.77 -7.13 -1.48
CA PHE A 63 13.57 -8.57 -1.58
C PHE A 63 12.24 -8.98 -2.23
N VAL A 64 11.20 -8.17 -2.10
CA VAL A 64 9.86 -8.43 -2.67
C VAL A 64 9.89 -8.77 -4.18
N PRO A 65 10.66 -8.08 -5.04
CA PRO A 65 10.73 -8.41 -6.47
C PRO A 65 11.31 -9.80 -6.77
N ALA A 66 12.12 -10.35 -5.87
CA ALA A 66 12.65 -11.71 -6.02
C ALA A 66 11.61 -12.76 -5.61
N LEU A 67 10.85 -12.51 -4.54
CA LEU A 67 9.80 -13.41 -4.08
C LEU A 67 8.54 -13.39 -4.95
N GLY A 68 8.18 -12.23 -5.49
CA GLY A 68 6.95 -12.03 -6.26
C GLY A 68 6.77 -13.04 -7.40
N PRO A 69 7.75 -13.20 -8.31
CA PRO A 69 7.68 -14.17 -9.40
C PRO A 69 7.58 -15.61 -8.92
N ILE A 70 8.30 -15.98 -7.85
CA ILE A 70 8.27 -17.35 -7.30
C ILE A 70 6.88 -17.66 -6.76
N ALA A 71 6.35 -16.80 -5.90
CA ALA A 71 5.01 -16.97 -5.33
C ALA A 71 3.93 -16.93 -6.41
N GLY A 72 4.05 -16.00 -7.37
CA GLY A 72 3.12 -15.87 -8.49
C GLY A 72 3.12 -17.08 -9.41
N ALA A 73 4.28 -17.65 -9.70
CA ALA A 73 4.43 -18.86 -10.52
C ALA A 73 3.77 -20.06 -9.83
N LEU A 74 4.09 -20.29 -8.54
CA LEU A 74 3.50 -21.39 -7.77
C LEU A 74 1.97 -21.28 -7.72
N ILE A 75 1.43 -20.11 -7.36
CA ILE A 75 -0.03 -19.91 -7.29
C ILE A 75 -0.66 -20.07 -8.68
N GLY A 76 -0.04 -19.50 -9.70
CA GLY A 76 -0.54 -19.56 -11.07
C GLY A 76 -0.57 -20.99 -11.64
N GLU A 77 0.43 -21.80 -11.33
CA GLU A 77 0.55 -23.17 -11.83
C GLU A 77 -0.44 -24.13 -11.15
N PHE A 78 -0.60 -24.05 -9.82
CA PHE A 78 -1.46 -24.97 -9.08
C PHE A 78 -2.93 -24.56 -9.04
N LEU A 79 -3.24 -23.26 -8.98
CA LEU A 79 -4.58 -22.73 -8.71
C LEU A 79 -5.12 -21.82 -9.82
N GLY A 80 -4.32 -21.57 -10.87
CA GLY A 80 -4.66 -20.65 -11.95
C GLY A 80 -4.37 -19.19 -11.62
N TRP A 81 -4.42 -18.34 -12.65
CA TRP A 81 -4.07 -16.92 -12.53
C TRP A 81 -5.07 -16.12 -11.68
N GLN A 82 -6.34 -16.54 -11.61
CA GLN A 82 -7.36 -15.88 -10.81
C GLN A 82 -7.03 -15.97 -9.30
N ALA A 83 -6.42 -17.07 -8.88
CA ALA A 83 -6.02 -17.28 -7.49
C ALA A 83 -4.97 -16.28 -7.01
N ILE A 84 -4.15 -15.72 -7.91
CA ILE A 84 -3.21 -14.64 -7.59
C ILE A 84 -3.98 -13.42 -7.07
N PHE A 85 -5.06 -13.03 -7.77
CA PHE A 85 -5.87 -11.87 -7.40
C PHE A 85 -6.67 -12.11 -6.12
N ILE A 86 -7.19 -13.33 -5.93
CA ILE A 86 -7.88 -13.71 -4.68
C ILE A 86 -6.90 -13.67 -3.50
N THR A 87 -5.69 -14.19 -3.67
CA THR A 87 -4.64 -14.16 -2.64
C THR A 87 -4.29 -12.73 -2.25
N LEU A 88 -4.10 -11.83 -3.23
CA LEU A 88 -3.88 -10.41 -3.00
C LEU A 88 -5.07 -9.74 -2.29
N ALA A 89 -6.30 -10.09 -2.68
CA ALA A 89 -7.51 -9.56 -2.06
C ALA A 89 -7.61 -9.97 -0.58
N ILE A 90 -7.32 -11.25 -0.28
CA ILE A 90 -7.25 -11.76 1.08
C ILE A 90 -6.21 -10.95 1.85
N LEU A 91 -4.93 -10.97 1.45
CA LEU A 91 -3.86 -10.28 2.17
C LEU A 91 -4.15 -8.78 2.42
N ALA A 92 -4.72 -8.08 1.43
CA ALA A 92 -5.11 -6.70 1.59
C ALA A 92 -6.30 -6.51 2.56
N MET A 93 -7.23 -7.47 2.61
CA MET A 93 -8.36 -7.46 3.55
C MET A 93 -7.87 -7.65 4.99
N LEU A 94 -6.92 -8.57 5.23
CA LEU A 94 -6.26 -8.76 6.53
C LEU A 94 -5.62 -7.46 7.02
N ALA A 95 -4.84 -6.83 6.14
CA ALA A 95 -4.16 -5.58 6.42
C ALA A 95 -5.16 -4.45 6.71
N LEU A 96 -6.24 -4.37 5.93
CA LEU A 96 -7.31 -3.39 6.12
C LEU A 96 -8.03 -3.57 7.45
N LEU A 97 -8.35 -4.80 7.85
CA LEU A 97 -8.97 -5.07 9.15
C LEU A 97 -8.01 -4.69 10.30
N ASN A 98 -6.74 -5.09 10.20
CA ASN A 98 -5.76 -4.75 11.22
C ASN A 98 -5.62 -3.23 11.38
N ALA A 99 -5.52 -2.51 10.26
CA ALA A 99 -5.47 -1.06 10.23
C ALA A 99 -6.76 -0.44 10.80
N GLY A 100 -7.93 -0.89 10.34
CA GLY A 100 -9.21 -0.34 10.78
C GLY A 100 -9.44 -0.44 12.29
N PHE A 101 -8.98 -1.51 12.94
CA PHE A 101 -9.18 -1.71 14.38
C PHE A 101 -8.07 -1.11 15.25
N ARG A 102 -6.83 -1.01 14.76
CA ARG A 102 -5.65 -0.66 15.60
C ARG A 102 -5.05 0.70 15.30
N TRP A 103 -5.35 1.29 14.16
CA TRP A 103 -4.72 2.53 13.72
C TRP A 103 -5.37 3.72 14.41
N HIS A 104 -4.63 4.32 15.34
CA HIS A 104 -4.99 5.58 15.97
C HIS A 104 -4.59 6.75 15.05
N GLU A 105 -5.27 7.89 15.15
CA GLU A 105 -4.95 9.08 14.36
C GLU A 105 -3.45 9.42 14.51
N THR A 106 -2.70 9.30 13.41
CA THR A 106 -1.24 9.45 13.41
C THR A 106 -0.78 10.89 13.13
N ARG A 107 -1.71 11.81 12.86
CA ARG A 107 -1.39 13.23 12.70
C ARG A 107 -0.91 13.83 14.03
N PRO A 108 0.29 14.45 14.09
CA PRO A 108 0.71 15.22 15.25
C PRO A 108 -0.21 16.43 15.44
N LEU A 109 -0.93 16.49 16.57
CA LEU A 109 -1.88 17.57 16.89
C LEU A 109 -1.21 18.96 16.97
N ASP A 110 0.11 19.02 17.14
CA ASP A 110 0.88 20.25 17.33
C ASP A 110 1.20 21.04 16.04
N GLN A 111 0.91 20.52 14.84
CA GLN A 111 1.22 21.25 13.58
C GLN A 111 0.13 22.22 13.12
N VAL A 112 -0.97 22.40 13.86
CA VAL A 112 -2.04 23.36 13.51
C VAL A 112 -1.60 24.84 13.70
N LYS A 113 -0.39 25.13 14.20
CA LYS A 113 0.00 26.51 14.58
C LYS A 113 1.12 27.22 13.82
N THR A 114 1.78 26.66 12.81
CA THR A 114 2.91 27.37 12.15
C THR A 114 2.65 27.74 10.69
N ARG A 115 2.12 28.97 10.54
CA ARG A 115 2.22 29.92 9.42
C ARG A 115 2.01 29.40 8.00
N ARG A 116 0.82 29.71 7.47
CA ARG A 116 0.69 30.20 6.08
C ARG A 116 1.59 31.44 5.91
N SER A 117 2.83 31.26 5.47
CA SER A 117 3.62 32.34 4.88
C SER A 117 3.77 32.03 3.39
N VAL A 118 2.80 32.48 2.60
CA VAL A 118 2.84 32.49 1.13
C VAL A 118 3.80 33.57 0.58
N LEU A 119 4.72 34.08 1.40
CA LEU A 119 5.41 35.36 1.20
C LEU A 119 6.94 35.36 1.07
N PRO A 120 7.67 34.25 0.77
CA PRO A 120 9.08 34.40 0.36
C PRO A 120 9.36 34.05 -1.11
N ILE A 121 8.36 33.83 -1.97
CA ILE A 121 8.62 33.57 -3.41
C ILE A 121 8.85 34.87 -4.21
N PHE A 122 8.51 36.03 -3.64
CA PHE A 122 8.62 37.34 -4.32
C PHE A 122 9.32 38.43 -3.50
N ALA A 123 10.18 38.06 -2.54
CA ALA A 123 11.03 39.02 -1.81
C ALA A 123 12.51 38.74 -2.09
#